data_AF-A0A919WBH8-F1
#
_entry.id   AF-A0A919WBH8-F1
#
_cell.length_a   1.000
_cell.length_b   1.000
_cell.length_c   1.000
_cell.angle_alpha   90.00
_cell.angle_beta   90.00
_cell.angle_gamma   90.00
#
_symmetry.space_group_name_H-M   'P 1'
#
loop_
_entity.id
_entity.type
_entity.pdbx_description
1 polymer ?
#
loop_
_entity_poly.entity_id
_entity_poly.type
_entity_poly.pdbx_seq_one_letter_code
_entity_poly.pdbx_strand_id
1 'polypeptide(L)'
;MMNGMTDDVATFWRDIVSWLETNTPCEIVRIRPPASDASIAEIESAIGHPVPDSMRQWWQLTDGVTQVGTPVIPPRFAPLPCAMALQEMQLRLSIMTDEPIIPNDGSIDTAGESTHRFHHLFLPIAEDNSGDLICIDLRSGHLQGCLILWDHEGGWHDAFLWTNVAAMLEDVRNAMRDGTPALSAYAIRHARYFAGYDIEHVAWKADVSPSMELSWKSERVEVPDVE
;
A
#
# COMPACT_ATOMS: atom_id res chain seq x y z
N MET A 1 20.02 -17.71 5.66
CA MET A 1 20.37 -16.36 6.14
C MET A 1 19.65 -15.34 5.27
N MET A 2 18.55 -14.76 5.77
CA MET A 2 17.90 -13.51 5.29
C MET A 2 17.09 -12.89 6.46
N ASN A 3 17.69 -12.81 7.65
CA ASN A 3 17.02 -12.33 8.88
C ASN A 3 17.20 -10.81 9.12
N GLY A 4 17.46 -10.03 8.06
CA GLY A 4 17.90 -8.62 8.19
C GLY A 4 16.84 -7.55 7.91
N MET A 5 15.59 -7.89 7.60
CA MET A 5 14.55 -6.93 7.19
C MET A 5 13.38 -6.81 8.17
N THR A 6 13.27 -7.72 9.14
CA THR A 6 12.25 -7.68 10.19
C THR A 6 12.55 -6.68 11.31
N ASP A 7 13.75 -6.09 11.33
CA ASP A 7 14.24 -5.28 12.46
C ASP A 7 13.90 -3.78 12.37
N ASP A 8 13.22 -3.30 11.31
CA ASP A 8 13.16 -1.86 11.04
C ASP A 8 11.74 -1.25 10.93
N VAL A 9 10.65 -2.04 10.93
CA VAL A 9 9.26 -1.50 10.86
C VAL A 9 8.99 -0.53 12.01
N ALA A 10 9.36 -0.90 13.24
CA ALA A 10 9.15 -0.07 14.42
C ALA A 10 9.99 1.21 14.42
N THR A 11 11.13 1.21 13.75
CA THR A 11 11.98 2.40 13.59
C THR A 11 11.41 3.29 12.50
N PHE A 12 11.10 2.75 11.32
CA PHE A 12 10.52 3.51 10.21
C PHE A 12 9.22 4.19 10.61
N TRP A 13 8.33 3.46 11.27
CA TRP A 13 7.06 4.01 11.72
C TRP A 13 7.25 5.11 12.77
N ARG A 14 8.17 4.92 13.72
CA ARG A 14 8.48 5.95 14.73
C ARG A 14 9.05 7.21 14.11
N ASP A 15 9.90 7.06 13.10
CA ASP A 15 10.47 8.17 12.35
C ASP A 15 9.40 8.93 11.55
N ILE A 16 8.46 8.23 10.92
CA ILE A 16 7.29 8.82 10.26
C ILE A 16 6.44 9.58 11.28
N VAL A 17 6.09 8.95 12.40
CA VAL A 17 5.28 9.59 13.47
C VAL A 17 5.97 10.85 14.00
N SER A 18 7.26 10.79 14.30
CA SER A 18 8.01 11.95 14.79
C SER A 18 8.05 13.09 13.76
N TRP A 19 8.13 12.76 12.47
CA TRP A 19 8.04 13.75 11.42
C TRP A 19 6.64 14.37 11.35
N LEU A 20 5.57 13.57 11.43
CA LEU A 20 4.18 14.04 11.44
C LEU A 20 3.89 14.94 12.65
N GLU A 21 4.37 14.57 13.84
CA GLU A 21 4.26 15.39 15.06
C GLU A 21 4.86 16.79 14.89
N THR A 22 5.96 16.89 14.14
CA THR A 22 6.69 18.14 13.93
C THR A 22 6.07 18.98 12.82
N ASN A 23 5.70 18.35 11.70
CA ASN A 23 5.37 19.05 10.46
C ASN A 23 3.87 19.13 10.19
N THR A 24 3.10 18.14 10.64
CA THR A 24 1.66 18.04 10.37
C THR A 24 0.86 17.61 11.61
N PRO A 25 0.80 18.45 12.68
CA PRO A 25 0.12 18.09 13.92
C PRO A 25 -1.39 17.84 13.78
N CYS A 26 -2.01 18.26 12.67
CA CYS A 26 -3.40 17.92 12.37
C CYS A 26 -3.58 16.47 11.92
N GLU A 27 -2.53 15.82 11.40
CA GLU A 27 -2.59 14.42 10.97
C GLU A 27 -2.31 13.46 12.12
N ILE A 28 -1.43 13.83 13.07
CA ILE A 28 -1.07 12.93 14.18
C ILE A 28 -2.28 12.55 15.05
N VAL A 29 -3.21 13.48 15.25
CA VAL A 29 -4.43 13.23 16.04
C VAL A 29 -5.35 12.18 15.40
N ARG A 30 -5.13 11.85 14.12
CA ARG A 30 -5.89 10.83 13.39
C ARG A 30 -5.24 9.45 13.46
N ILE A 31 -3.97 9.34 13.83
CA ILE A 31 -3.29 8.05 14.00
C ILE A 31 -3.93 7.29 15.17
N ARG A 32 -4.32 6.04 14.92
CA ARG A 32 -4.96 5.20 15.94
C ARG A 32 -3.92 4.55 16.85
N PRO A 33 -4.29 4.20 18.09
CA PRO A 33 -3.46 3.31 18.90
C PRO A 33 -3.27 1.96 18.20
N PRO A 34 -2.30 1.13 18.64
CA PRO A 34 -2.09 -0.22 18.14
C PRO A 34 -3.35 -1.07 18.05
N ALA A 35 -3.39 -1.95 17.05
CA ALA A 35 -4.42 -2.96 16.92
C ALA A 35 -4.33 -4.01 18.03
N SER A 36 -5.46 -4.61 18.36
CA SER A 36 -5.49 -5.75 19.28
C SER A 36 -5.06 -7.04 18.57
N ASP A 37 -4.42 -7.96 19.29
CA ASP A 37 -4.08 -9.28 18.73
C ASP A 37 -5.33 -10.05 18.26
N ALA A 38 -6.48 -9.81 18.90
CA ALA A 38 -7.76 -10.40 18.50
C ALA A 38 -8.23 -9.90 17.12
N SER A 39 -8.06 -8.60 16.84
CA SER A 39 -8.40 -8.01 15.53
C SER A 39 -7.50 -8.54 14.42
N ILE A 40 -6.20 -8.70 14.70
CA ILE A 40 -5.26 -9.29 13.73
C ILE A 40 -5.61 -10.77 13.48
N ALA A 41 -5.91 -11.53 14.54
CA ALA A 41 -6.29 -12.93 14.43
C ALA A 41 -7.61 -13.13 13.66
N GLU A 42 -8.55 -12.20 13.77
CA GLU A 42 -9.80 -12.22 12.99
C GLU A 42 -9.54 -12.11 11.48
N ILE A 43 -8.64 -11.21 11.07
CA ILE A 43 -8.20 -11.08 9.67
C ILE A 43 -7.52 -12.35 9.19
N GLU A 44 -6.57 -12.88 9.98
CA GLU A 44 -5.87 -14.13 9.63
C GLU A 44 -6.84 -15.30 9.46
N SER A 45 -7.85 -15.39 10.34
CA SER A 45 -8.90 -16.39 10.22
C SER A 45 -9.76 -16.20 8.98
N ALA A 46 -10.03 -14.95 8.57
CA ALA A 46 -10.83 -14.66 7.39
C ALA A 46 -10.08 -14.98 6.08
N ILE A 47 -8.76 -14.74 6.04
CA ILE A 47 -7.90 -15.03 4.90
C ILE A 47 -7.48 -16.51 4.86
N GLY A 48 -7.46 -17.19 6.01
CA GLY A 48 -6.97 -18.56 6.15
C GLY A 48 -5.44 -18.68 6.16
N HIS A 49 -4.73 -17.55 6.30
CA HIS A 49 -3.28 -17.47 6.31
C HIS A 49 -2.80 -16.46 7.37
N PRO A 50 -1.61 -16.65 7.95
CA PRO A 50 -1.00 -15.62 8.78
C PRO A 50 -0.71 -14.37 7.93
N VAL A 51 -0.88 -13.20 8.51
CA VAL A 51 -0.47 -11.96 7.85
C VAL A 51 1.07 -11.86 7.87
N PRO A 52 1.69 -11.22 6.88
CA PRO A 52 3.15 -11.05 6.86
C PRO A 52 3.65 -10.34 8.13
N ASP A 53 4.83 -10.75 8.63
CA ASP A 53 5.41 -10.23 9.87
C ASP A 53 5.50 -8.71 9.90
N SER A 54 5.89 -8.09 8.78
CA SER A 54 5.98 -6.62 8.68
C SER A 54 4.62 -5.93 8.83
N MET A 55 3.54 -6.56 8.34
CA MET A 55 2.18 -6.02 8.50
C MET A 55 1.70 -6.18 9.94
N ARG A 56 1.92 -7.37 10.54
CA ARG A 56 1.60 -7.61 11.94
C ARG A 56 2.30 -6.59 12.84
N GLN A 57 3.61 -6.39 12.66
CA GLN A 57 4.37 -5.41 13.44
C GLN A 57 3.80 -3.99 13.25
N TRP A 58 3.46 -3.61 12.03
CA TRP A 58 2.91 -2.28 11.77
C TRP A 58 1.54 -2.08 12.45
N TRP A 59 0.65 -3.08 12.39
CA TRP A 59 -0.62 -3.03 13.13
C TRP A 59 -0.45 -3.02 14.66
N GLN A 60 0.59 -3.69 15.18
CA GLN A 60 0.95 -3.61 16.59
C GLN A 60 1.55 -2.26 17.02
N LEU A 61 1.78 -1.35 16.07
CA LEU A 61 2.20 0.03 16.32
C LEU A 61 1.08 1.05 16.06
N THR A 62 0.17 0.76 15.13
CA THR A 62 -0.97 1.60 14.78
C THR A 62 -2.11 0.78 14.15
N ASP A 63 -3.35 0.96 14.59
CA ASP A 63 -4.53 0.40 13.93
C ASP A 63 -5.06 1.32 12.83
N GLY A 64 -4.19 1.81 11.97
CA GLY A 64 -4.54 2.74 10.88
C GLY A 64 -4.90 4.15 11.36
N VAL A 65 -5.88 4.78 10.69
CA VAL A 65 -6.32 6.16 11.02
C VAL A 65 -7.82 6.24 11.33
N THR A 66 -8.22 7.22 12.14
CA THR A 66 -9.63 7.43 12.57
C THR A 66 -10.48 8.11 11.51
N GLN A 67 -9.88 8.87 10.60
CA GLN A 67 -10.56 9.62 9.56
C GLN A 67 -9.91 9.35 8.21
N VAL A 68 -10.74 9.01 7.24
CA VAL A 68 -10.31 8.82 5.86
C VAL A 68 -9.75 10.14 5.32
N GLY A 69 -8.63 10.06 4.58
CA GLY A 69 -7.96 11.21 4.00
C GLY A 69 -6.74 11.72 4.78
N THR A 70 -6.22 10.97 5.76
CA THR A 70 -4.87 11.17 6.30
C THR A 70 -3.88 10.52 5.33
N PRO A 71 -3.25 11.24 4.38
CA PRO A 71 -2.59 10.61 3.25
C PRO A 71 -1.15 10.24 3.65
N VAL A 72 -0.98 9.38 4.66
CA VAL A 72 0.35 8.97 5.15
C VAL A 72 1.13 8.22 4.07
N ILE A 73 0.43 7.58 3.13
CA ILE A 73 1.03 6.81 2.04
C ILE A 73 0.74 7.54 0.71
N PRO A 74 1.75 7.75 -0.15
CA PRO A 74 1.55 8.38 -1.44
C PRO A 74 0.68 7.53 -2.38
N PRO A 75 -0.04 8.14 -3.33
CA PRO A 75 -0.22 9.60 -3.47
C PRO A 75 -1.24 10.22 -2.51
N ARG A 76 -2.16 9.43 -1.97
CA ARG A 76 -3.29 9.94 -1.17
C ARG A 76 -3.91 8.88 -0.24
N PHE A 77 -3.17 7.82 0.03
CA PHE A 77 -3.66 6.64 0.72
C PHE A 77 -3.57 6.79 2.24
N ALA A 78 -4.68 6.45 2.90
CA ALA A 78 -4.83 6.43 4.34
C ALA A 78 -4.75 4.98 4.86
N PRO A 79 -3.89 4.70 5.86
CA PRO A 79 -3.79 3.37 6.48
C PRO A 79 -5.13 2.89 7.05
N LEU A 80 -5.56 1.68 6.67
CA LEU A 80 -6.80 1.09 7.13
C LEU A 80 -6.66 0.46 8.52
N PRO A 81 -7.61 0.71 9.44
CA PRO A 81 -7.79 -0.12 10.63
C PRO A 81 -8.10 -1.57 10.27
N CYS A 82 -7.75 -2.51 11.15
CA CYS A 82 -8.00 -3.95 10.96
C CYS A 82 -9.46 -4.25 10.57
N ALA A 83 -10.41 -3.66 11.31
CA ALA A 83 -11.84 -3.86 11.06
C ALA A 83 -12.27 -3.35 9.67
N MET A 84 -11.68 -2.25 9.20
CA MET A 84 -11.97 -1.69 7.87
C MET A 84 -11.29 -2.49 6.76
N ALA A 85 -10.06 -2.97 6.97
CA ALA A 85 -9.39 -3.88 6.05
C ALA A 85 -10.24 -5.14 5.78
N LEU A 86 -10.79 -5.73 6.85
CA LEU A 86 -11.68 -6.88 6.75
C LEU A 86 -13.00 -6.54 6.02
N GLN A 87 -13.60 -5.40 6.35
CA GLN A 87 -14.84 -4.95 5.72
C GLN A 87 -14.65 -4.70 4.21
N GLU A 88 -13.56 -4.02 3.81
CA GLU A 88 -13.24 -3.77 2.41
C GLU A 88 -13.03 -5.07 1.65
N MET A 89 -12.27 -6.01 2.23
CA MET A 89 -12.07 -7.33 1.63
C MET A 89 -13.41 -8.06 1.41
N GLN A 90 -14.29 -8.09 2.41
CA GLN A 90 -15.62 -8.71 2.30
C GLN A 90 -16.50 -8.01 1.26
N LEU A 91 -16.50 -6.69 1.24
CA LEU A 91 -17.24 -5.89 0.28
C LEU A 91 -16.78 -6.20 -1.15
N ARG A 92 -15.47 -6.17 -1.42
CA ARG A 92 -14.93 -6.47 -2.75
C ARG A 92 -15.26 -7.90 -3.20
N LEU A 93 -15.13 -8.89 -2.30
CA LEU A 93 -15.51 -10.27 -2.61
C LEU A 93 -17.02 -10.45 -2.89
N SER A 94 -17.88 -9.68 -2.21
CA SER A 94 -19.32 -9.71 -2.49
C SER A 94 -19.65 -9.17 -3.88
N ILE A 95 -19.03 -8.06 -4.29
CA ILE A 95 -19.17 -7.49 -5.64
C ILE A 95 -18.72 -8.51 -6.69
N MET A 96 -17.58 -9.16 -6.46
CA MET A 96 -17.08 -10.21 -7.36
C MET A 96 -18.00 -11.43 -7.44
N THR A 97 -18.84 -11.70 -6.44
CA THR A 97 -19.81 -12.81 -6.49
C THR A 97 -20.97 -12.49 -7.44
N ASP A 98 -21.36 -11.22 -7.52
CA ASP A 98 -22.44 -10.76 -8.37
C ASP A 98 -22.01 -10.55 -9.84
N GLU A 99 -20.70 -10.45 -10.09
CA GLU A 99 -20.17 -10.31 -11.44
C GLU A 99 -20.03 -11.63 -12.20
N PRO A 100 -20.37 -11.67 -13.51
CA PRO A 100 -20.25 -12.87 -14.32
C PRO A 100 -18.82 -13.39 -14.33
N ILE A 101 -18.66 -14.71 -14.15
CA ILE A 101 -17.36 -15.37 -14.27
C ILE A 101 -16.95 -15.33 -15.74
N ILE A 102 -15.81 -14.68 -16.03
CA ILE A 102 -15.19 -14.69 -17.35
C ILE A 102 -14.16 -15.83 -17.35
N PRO A 103 -14.38 -16.92 -18.11
CA PRO A 103 -13.41 -18.01 -18.17
C PRO A 103 -12.11 -17.53 -18.83
N ASN A 104 -10.98 -17.79 -18.18
CA ASN A 104 -9.65 -17.39 -18.67
C ASN A 104 -9.58 -15.90 -19.01
N ASP A 105 -10.00 -15.06 -18.06
CA ASP A 105 -9.94 -13.59 -18.16
C ASP A 105 -8.52 -13.01 -18.25
N GLY A 106 -7.50 -13.88 -18.31
CA GLY A 106 -6.09 -13.50 -18.36
C GLY A 106 -5.45 -13.35 -16.99
N SER A 107 -6.20 -13.51 -15.89
CA SER A 107 -5.65 -13.42 -14.53
C SER A 107 -4.70 -14.58 -14.24
N ILE A 108 -3.54 -14.24 -13.67
CA ILE A 108 -2.51 -15.21 -13.28
C ILE A 108 -2.56 -15.39 -11.76
N ASP A 109 -2.68 -16.63 -11.28
CA ASP A 109 -2.70 -16.95 -9.84
C ASP A 109 -1.30 -16.97 -9.22
N THR A 110 -0.50 -15.95 -9.51
CA THR A 110 0.85 -15.79 -8.95
C THR A 110 0.99 -14.38 -8.40
N ALA A 111 1.55 -14.26 -7.20
CA ALA A 111 1.77 -12.95 -6.60
C ALA A 111 2.67 -12.08 -7.49
N GLY A 112 2.32 -10.79 -7.58
CA GLY A 112 3.04 -9.84 -8.44
C GLY A 112 2.49 -9.71 -9.86
N GLU A 113 1.54 -10.54 -10.27
CA GLU A 113 0.97 -10.56 -11.62
C GLU A 113 -0.45 -9.97 -11.65
N SER A 114 -0.81 -9.34 -12.77
CA SER A 114 -2.10 -8.66 -12.95
C SER A 114 -3.31 -9.60 -12.79
N THR A 115 -4.43 -9.05 -12.34
CA THR A 115 -5.73 -9.73 -12.27
C THR A 115 -6.85 -8.72 -12.50
N HIS A 116 -7.86 -9.13 -13.25
CA HIS A 116 -9.06 -8.33 -13.52
C HIS A 116 -10.08 -8.39 -12.36
N ARG A 117 -9.94 -9.36 -11.45
CA ARG A 117 -10.86 -9.57 -10.33
C ARG A 117 -10.16 -9.45 -8.99
N PHE A 118 -10.89 -8.97 -7.99
CA PHE A 118 -10.38 -8.91 -6.63
C PHE A 118 -10.21 -10.34 -6.09
N HIS A 119 -9.02 -10.64 -5.58
CA HIS A 119 -8.69 -11.97 -5.10
C HIS A 119 -8.91 -12.09 -3.58
N HIS A 120 -9.37 -13.24 -3.09
CA HIS A 120 -9.54 -13.50 -1.63
C HIS A 120 -8.22 -13.52 -0.84
N LEU A 121 -7.09 -13.43 -1.54
CA LEU A 121 -5.74 -13.32 -0.97
C LEU A 121 -5.17 -11.90 -1.13
N PHE A 122 -6.00 -10.93 -1.51
CA PHE A 122 -5.66 -9.52 -1.42
C PHE A 122 -6.13 -9.00 -0.09
N LEU A 123 -5.18 -8.55 0.74
CA LEU A 123 -5.45 -7.94 2.03
C LEU A 123 -5.35 -6.42 1.90
N PRO A 124 -6.46 -5.66 1.93
CA PRO A 124 -6.43 -4.21 1.92
C PRO A 124 -5.70 -3.66 3.16
N ILE A 125 -4.83 -2.68 2.97
CA ILE A 125 -4.08 -2.04 4.06
C ILE A 125 -4.15 -0.52 4.02
N ALA A 126 -4.58 0.06 2.90
CA ALA A 126 -4.85 1.49 2.78
C ALA A 126 -5.91 1.77 1.71
N GLU A 127 -6.60 2.90 1.86
CA GLU A 127 -7.63 3.37 0.91
C GLU A 127 -7.42 4.84 0.55
N ASP A 128 -8.02 5.26 -0.55
CA ASP A 128 -7.89 6.59 -1.14
C ASP A 128 -9.16 7.46 -1.01
N ASN A 129 -10.18 6.96 -0.31
CA ASN A 129 -11.54 7.52 -0.19
C ASN A 129 -12.35 7.61 -1.51
N SER A 130 -11.88 7.00 -2.58
CA SER A 130 -12.54 6.98 -3.90
C SER A 130 -12.78 5.56 -4.41
N GLY A 131 -12.31 4.54 -3.69
CA GLY A 131 -12.58 3.13 -3.95
C GLY A 131 -11.30 2.31 -4.17
N ASP A 132 -10.19 2.97 -4.48
CA ASP A 132 -8.90 2.32 -4.73
C ASP A 132 -8.28 1.87 -3.42
N LEU A 133 -7.58 0.74 -3.49
CA LEU A 133 -6.95 0.11 -2.34
C LEU A 133 -5.48 -0.15 -2.61
N ILE A 134 -4.64 0.05 -1.60
CA ILE A 134 -3.35 -0.64 -1.54
C ILE A 134 -3.59 -1.96 -0.83
N CYS A 135 -3.27 -3.06 -1.51
CA CYS A 135 -3.41 -4.41 -0.99
C CYS A 135 -2.05 -5.09 -0.84
N ILE A 136 -1.95 -5.99 0.14
CA ILE A 136 -0.91 -7.02 0.16
C ILE A 136 -1.40 -8.18 -0.71
N ASP A 137 -0.57 -8.59 -1.67
CA ASP A 137 -0.81 -9.78 -2.48
C ASP A 137 -0.27 -11.03 -1.77
N LEU A 138 -1.17 -11.83 -1.19
CA LEU A 138 -0.83 -13.04 -0.45
C LEU A 138 -0.85 -14.31 -1.32
N ARG A 139 -1.07 -14.19 -2.64
CA ARG A 139 -1.00 -15.34 -3.55
C ARG A 139 0.41 -15.96 -3.50
N SER A 140 0.51 -17.23 -3.88
CA SER A 140 1.82 -17.90 -3.93
C SER A 140 2.72 -17.28 -5.01
N GLY A 141 4.02 -17.24 -4.77
CA GLY A 141 4.99 -16.77 -5.77
C GLY A 141 6.20 -16.13 -5.13
N HIS A 142 7.17 -15.76 -5.96
CA HIS A 142 8.39 -15.09 -5.51
C HIS A 142 8.15 -13.66 -5.00
N LEU A 143 7.00 -13.06 -5.35
CA LEU A 143 6.56 -11.73 -4.90
C LEU A 143 5.45 -11.81 -3.84
N GLN A 144 5.20 -12.97 -3.23
CA GLN A 144 4.22 -13.08 -2.16
C GLN A 144 4.51 -12.06 -1.04
N GLY A 145 3.51 -11.26 -0.69
CA GLY A 145 3.61 -10.16 0.26
C GLY A 145 3.90 -8.79 -0.37
N CYS A 146 4.05 -8.68 -1.69
CA CYS A 146 4.19 -7.39 -2.36
C CYS A 146 2.94 -6.52 -2.22
N LEU A 147 3.12 -5.21 -2.32
CA LEU A 147 2.03 -4.24 -2.27
C LEU A 147 1.62 -3.84 -3.67
N ILE A 148 0.32 -3.82 -3.92
CA ILE A 148 -0.28 -3.61 -5.25
C ILE A 148 -1.35 -2.54 -5.15
N LEU A 149 -1.56 -1.80 -6.24
CA LEU A 149 -2.69 -0.89 -6.38
C LEU A 149 -3.85 -1.68 -7.00
N TRP A 150 -4.95 -1.79 -6.24
CA TRP A 150 -6.22 -2.27 -6.76
C TRP A 150 -7.08 -1.06 -7.13
N ASP A 151 -7.23 -0.82 -8.43
CA ASP A 151 -8.15 0.15 -8.99
C ASP A 151 -9.57 -0.44 -8.96
N HIS A 152 -10.52 0.29 -8.40
CA HIS A 152 -11.90 -0.17 -8.28
C HIS A 152 -12.69 -0.16 -9.60
N GLU A 153 -12.23 0.59 -10.61
CA GLU A 153 -12.82 0.62 -11.95
C GLU A 153 -12.20 -0.46 -12.85
N GLY A 154 -10.88 -0.61 -12.80
CA GLY A 154 -10.13 -1.49 -13.70
C GLY A 154 -9.70 -2.83 -13.10
N GLY A 155 -9.48 -2.91 -11.80
CA GLY A 155 -8.78 -4.02 -11.15
C GLY A 155 -7.29 -3.75 -10.98
N TRP A 156 -6.42 -4.74 -11.22
CA TRP A 156 -4.98 -4.52 -11.14
C TRP A 156 -4.25 -4.95 -12.41
N HIS A 157 -3.68 -3.97 -13.12
CA HIS A 157 -3.00 -4.13 -14.42
C HIS A 157 -1.57 -3.61 -14.47
N ASP A 158 -0.99 -3.34 -13.31
CA ASP A 158 0.29 -2.60 -13.19
C ASP A 158 1.38 -3.44 -12.51
N ALA A 159 2.60 -2.93 -12.45
CA ALA A 159 3.65 -3.44 -11.59
C ALA A 159 3.26 -3.27 -10.11
N PHE A 160 3.76 -4.16 -9.25
CA PHE A 160 3.65 -3.97 -7.79
C PHE A 160 4.36 -2.67 -7.36
N LEU A 161 3.81 -2.00 -6.35
CA LEU A 161 4.30 -0.73 -5.79
C LEU A 161 5.57 -0.95 -4.95
N TRP A 162 5.49 -1.84 -3.96
CA TRP A 162 6.57 -2.17 -3.03
C TRP A 162 6.69 -3.68 -2.83
N THR A 163 7.87 -4.16 -2.46
CA THR A 163 8.11 -5.60 -2.25
C THR A 163 7.48 -6.15 -0.96
N ASN A 164 7.17 -5.28 0.01
CA ASN A 164 6.45 -5.58 1.26
C ASN A 164 6.18 -4.27 2.03
N VAL A 165 5.49 -4.39 3.18
CA VAL A 165 5.16 -3.27 4.07
C VAL A 165 6.40 -2.56 4.63
N ALA A 166 7.47 -3.28 4.98
CA ALA A 166 8.67 -2.64 5.50
C ALA A 166 9.32 -1.73 4.44
N ALA A 167 9.40 -2.20 3.19
CA ALA A 167 9.91 -1.40 2.07
C ALA A 167 9.04 -0.16 1.79
N MET A 168 7.71 -0.26 1.93
CA MET A 168 6.82 0.90 1.83
C MET A 168 7.08 1.92 2.94
N LEU A 169 7.17 1.47 4.19
CA LEU A 169 7.42 2.36 5.32
C LEU A 169 8.80 3.02 5.23
N GLU A 170 9.81 2.30 4.75
CA GLU A 170 11.13 2.86 4.47
C GLU A 170 11.06 4.00 3.43
N ASP A 171 10.37 3.75 2.33
CA ASP A 171 10.24 4.68 1.21
C ASP A 171 9.47 5.95 1.62
N VAL A 172 8.35 5.78 2.33
CA VAL A 172 7.57 6.88 2.91
C VAL A 172 8.41 7.69 3.91
N ARG A 173 9.14 7.02 4.81
CA ARG A 173 10.04 7.66 5.76
C ARG A 173 11.09 8.52 5.03
N ASN A 174 11.76 7.96 4.03
CA ASN A 174 12.79 8.66 3.27
C ASN A 174 12.22 9.89 2.54
N ALA A 175 10.99 9.78 2.03
CA ALA A 175 10.33 10.89 1.37
C ALA A 175 9.95 12.02 2.31
N MET A 176 9.50 11.70 3.53
CA MET A 176 9.21 12.70 4.54
C MET A 176 10.49 13.34 5.10
N ARG A 177 11.50 12.55 5.46
CA ARG A 177 12.68 13.03 6.18
C ARG A 177 13.72 13.66 5.27
N ASP A 178 14.01 13.02 4.15
CA ASP A 178 15.13 13.36 3.29
C ASP A 178 14.69 14.04 1.99
N GLY A 179 13.37 14.11 1.74
CA GLY A 179 12.80 14.67 0.53
C GLY A 179 13.01 13.81 -0.72
N THR A 180 13.43 12.55 -0.55
CA THR A 180 13.62 11.60 -1.66
C THR A 180 12.26 11.14 -2.19
N PRO A 181 11.92 11.28 -3.48
CA PRO A 181 10.60 10.89 -3.97
C PRO A 181 10.29 9.40 -3.73
N ALA A 182 9.20 9.14 -3.02
CA ALA A 182 8.65 7.79 -2.85
C ALA A 182 8.16 7.22 -4.19
N LEU A 183 8.10 5.89 -4.32
CA LEU A 183 7.72 5.17 -5.52
C LEU A 183 8.64 5.37 -6.73
N SER A 184 9.86 5.90 -6.54
CA SER A 184 10.83 6.04 -7.63
C SER A 184 11.19 4.69 -8.26
N ALA A 185 11.39 3.65 -7.45
CA ALA A 185 11.67 2.30 -7.94
C ALA A 185 10.48 1.70 -8.72
N TYR A 186 9.25 1.98 -8.27
CA TYR A 186 8.03 1.63 -8.99
C TYR A 186 7.96 2.36 -10.33
N ALA A 187 8.13 3.68 -10.35
CA ALA A 187 8.06 4.48 -11.57
C ALA A 187 9.05 3.98 -12.65
N ILE A 188 10.25 3.58 -12.26
CA ILE A 188 11.24 2.98 -13.18
C ILE A 188 10.77 1.62 -13.71
N ARG A 189 10.20 0.75 -12.86
CA ARG A 189 9.63 -0.54 -13.31
C ARG A 189 8.45 -0.34 -14.25
N HIS A 190 7.53 0.56 -13.86
CA HIS A 190 6.35 0.95 -14.61
C HIS A 190 6.73 1.45 -16.02
N ALA A 191 7.75 2.31 -16.11
CA ALA A 191 8.24 2.81 -17.39
C ALA A 191 8.84 1.75 -18.31
N ARG A 192 9.55 0.77 -17.74
CA ARG A 192 10.07 -0.36 -18.52
C ARG A 192 8.95 -1.24 -19.03
N TYR A 193 7.93 -1.47 -18.20
CA TYR A 193 6.77 -2.29 -18.55
C TYR A 193 5.95 -1.66 -19.67
N PHE A 194 5.74 -0.34 -19.62
CA PHE A 194 5.01 0.42 -20.64
C PHE A 194 5.93 1.13 -21.65
N ALA A 195 7.11 0.59 -21.91
CA ALA A 195 8.02 1.16 -22.90
C ALA A 195 7.34 1.27 -24.27
N GLY A 196 7.33 2.48 -24.85
CA GLY A 196 6.67 2.78 -26.13
C GLY A 196 5.24 3.30 -26.03
N TYR A 197 4.68 3.42 -24.82
CA TYR A 197 3.39 4.07 -24.58
C TYR A 197 3.60 5.48 -24.01
N ASP A 198 2.73 6.43 -24.37
CA ASP A 198 2.74 7.79 -23.83
C ASP A 198 1.99 7.83 -22.48
N ILE A 199 2.65 7.31 -21.44
CA ILE A 199 2.13 7.21 -20.08
C ILE A 199 3.09 7.94 -19.15
N GLU A 200 2.57 8.71 -18.21
CA GLU A 200 3.41 9.36 -17.21
C GLU A 200 3.85 8.36 -16.13
N HIS A 201 5.14 8.41 -15.79
CA HIS A 201 5.73 7.64 -14.70
C HIS A 201 6.17 8.60 -13.62
N VAL A 202 5.52 8.54 -12.46
CA VAL A 202 5.67 9.53 -11.39
C VAL A 202 6.10 8.91 -10.08
N ALA A 203 6.99 9.62 -9.41
CA ALA A 203 7.33 9.45 -8.00
C ALA A 203 6.67 10.59 -7.19
N TRP A 204 6.72 10.51 -5.86
CA TRP A 204 5.95 11.39 -4.99
C TRP A 204 6.80 12.01 -3.88
N LYS A 205 6.84 13.35 -3.85
CA LYS A 205 7.46 14.10 -2.76
C LYS A 205 6.42 14.50 -1.73
N ALA A 206 6.77 14.32 -0.45
CA ALA A 206 5.97 14.86 0.64
C ALA A 206 5.92 16.39 0.54
N ASP A 207 4.73 16.95 0.69
CA ASP A 207 4.50 18.39 0.70
C ASP A 207 3.62 18.77 1.89
N VAL A 208 3.99 19.84 2.58
CA VAL A 208 3.25 20.35 3.73
C VAL A 208 2.71 21.73 3.39
N SER A 209 1.39 21.87 3.44
CA SER A 209 0.72 23.14 3.17
C SER A 209 1.00 24.17 4.28
N PRO A 210 0.71 25.47 4.06
CA PRO A 210 0.75 26.47 5.13
C PRO A 210 -0.20 26.17 6.31
N SER A 211 -1.25 25.37 6.08
CA SER A 211 -2.16 24.86 7.12
C SER A 211 -1.60 23.63 7.85
N MET A 212 -0.36 23.22 7.56
CA MET A 212 0.30 22.03 8.11
C MET A 212 -0.39 20.71 7.74
N GLU A 213 -1.03 20.67 6.58
CA GLU A 213 -1.65 19.44 6.04
C GLU A 213 -0.67 18.72 5.12
N LEU A 214 -0.59 17.40 5.27
CA LEU A 214 0.24 16.55 4.41
C LEU A 214 -0.44 16.35 3.05
N SER A 215 0.34 16.46 1.99
CA SER A 215 -0.03 16.00 0.65
C SER A 215 1.19 15.43 -0.07
N TRP A 216 0.98 14.87 -1.26
CA TRP A 216 2.05 14.35 -2.10
C TRP A 216 2.03 15.05 -3.46
N LYS A 217 3.17 15.61 -3.84
CA LYS A 217 3.38 16.22 -5.16
C LYS A 217 4.03 15.23 -6.09
N SER A 218 3.43 15.03 -7.27
CA SER A 218 4.02 14.17 -8.29
C SER A 218 5.28 14.81 -8.86
N GLU A 219 6.25 13.96 -9.17
CA GLU A 219 7.47 14.30 -9.88
C GLU A 219 7.70 13.26 -10.97
N ARG A 220 7.85 13.74 -12.21
CA ARG A 220 8.10 12.87 -13.34
C ARG A 220 9.47 12.21 -13.18
N VAL A 221 9.51 10.90 -13.35
CA VAL A 221 10.77 10.15 -13.39
C VAL A 221 11.23 10.07 -14.84
N GLU A 222 12.41 10.61 -15.11
CA GLU A 222 13.09 10.38 -16.38
C GLU A 222 13.61 8.95 -16.40
N VAL A 223 13.24 8.23 -17.45
CA VAL A 223 13.65 6.84 -17.62
C VAL A 223 14.76 6.86 -18.65
N PRO A 224 15.98 6.44 -18.31
CA PRO A 224 17.07 6.38 -19.28
C PRO A 224 16.65 5.55 -20.48
N ASP A 225 17.00 6.01 -21.68
CA ASP A 225 16.81 5.23 -22.91
C ASP A 225 17.33 3.81 -22.67
N VAL A 226 16.47 2.82 -22.92
CA VAL A 226 16.85 1.41 -22.83
C VAL A 226 17.71 1.12 -24.06
N GLU A 227 19.03 0.98 -23.88
CA GLU A 227 19.95 0.46 -24.90
C GLU A 227 19.61 -0.97 -25.31
#